data_AF-A0A3S9AJJ2-F1
#
_entry.id   AF-A0A3S9AJJ2-F1
#
_cell.length_a   1.000
_cell.length_b   1.000
_cell.length_c   1.000
_cell.angle_alpha   90.00
_cell.angle_beta   90.00
_cell.angle_gamma   90.00
#
_symmetry.space_group_name_H-M   'P 1'
#
loop_
_entity.id
_entity.type
_entity.pdbx_description
1 polymer ?
#
loop_
_entity_poly.entity_id
_entity_poly.type
_entity_poly.pdbx_seq_one_letter_code
_entity_poly.pdbx_strand_id
1 'polypeptide(L)'
;MELKTSVCGKKYFTDNRPEIDCFKTYGGDYKKFLAEFIPYLESKPEDQWIDVIFANADTSKRCVIYHFLGFVGQDHPNSKNGNNLDWYEANVCFIQLAGCEVNDANHPDYQQATPKQRSISYLKNLLAGKELTPTELLDRFMSEKVV
;
A
#
# COMPACT_ATOMS: atom_id res chain seq x y z
N MET A 1 16.32 0.98 1.80
CA MET A 1 16.28 0.41 0.43
C MET A 1 17.69 0.26 -0.11
N GLU A 2 17.90 -0.71 -0.98
CA GLU A 2 19.16 -0.98 -1.69
C GLU A 2 19.08 -0.48 -3.14
N LEU A 3 20.15 0.13 -3.66
CA LEU A 3 20.28 0.46 -5.07
C LEU A 3 20.84 -0.73 -5.85
N LYS A 4 20.12 -1.19 -6.87
CA LYS A 4 20.53 -2.29 -7.75
C LYS A 4 20.53 -1.86 -9.22
N THR A 5 21.20 -2.67 -10.04
CA THR A 5 21.24 -2.50 -11.50
C THR A 5 20.60 -3.71 -12.17
N SER A 6 19.66 -3.48 -13.08
CA SER A 6 19.01 -4.53 -13.85
C SER A 6 19.96 -5.13 -14.89
N VAL A 7 19.57 -6.25 -15.50
CA VAL A 7 20.32 -6.89 -16.60
C VAL A 7 20.51 -5.96 -17.82
N CYS A 8 19.63 -4.97 -18.01
CA CYS A 8 19.72 -3.98 -19.07
C CYS A 8 20.40 -2.66 -18.63
N GLY A 9 21.07 -2.64 -17.47
CA GLY A 9 21.83 -1.50 -16.99
C GLY A 9 21.00 -0.40 -16.31
N LYS A 10 19.67 -0.59 -16.13
CA LYS A 10 18.81 0.39 -15.46
C LYS A 10 18.95 0.26 -13.94
N LYS A 11 19.17 1.38 -13.26
CA LYS A 11 19.22 1.43 -11.80
C LYS A 11 17.81 1.46 -11.21
N TYR A 12 17.60 0.78 -10.09
CA TYR A 12 16.35 0.78 -9.33
C TYR A 12 16.61 0.58 -7.83
N PHE A 13 15.74 1.11 -6.98
CA PHE A 13 15.79 0.87 -5.54
C PHE A 13 14.83 -0.25 -5.16
N THR A 14 15.27 -1.18 -4.31
CA THR A 14 14.47 -2.30 -3.81
C THR A 14 14.65 -2.49 -2.31
N ASP A 15 13.63 -3.01 -1.62
CA ASP A 15 13.76 -3.51 -0.26
C ASP A 15 14.32 -4.94 -0.20
N ASN A 16 14.60 -5.55 -1.36
CA ASN A 16 15.23 -6.87 -1.49
C ASN A 16 14.47 -7.97 -0.74
N ARG A 17 13.15 -7.82 -0.63
CA ARG A 17 12.26 -8.82 -0.03
C ARG A 17 11.92 -9.89 -1.06
N PRO A 18 11.75 -11.16 -0.63
CA PRO A 18 11.27 -12.20 -1.53
C PRO A 18 9.87 -11.85 -2.03
N GLU A 19 9.62 -12.10 -3.32
CA GLU A 19 8.30 -11.91 -3.91
C GLU A 19 7.30 -12.89 -3.27
N ILE A 20 6.15 -12.38 -2.85
CA ILE A 20 5.04 -13.19 -2.34
C ILE A 20 3.77 -12.98 -3.17
N ASP A 21 2.88 -13.95 -3.07
CA ASP A 21 1.54 -13.89 -3.66
C ASP A 21 0.52 -13.69 -2.55
N CYS A 22 -0.10 -12.52 -2.49
CA CYS A 22 -1.00 -12.16 -1.40
C CYS A 22 -2.25 -13.05 -1.35
N PHE A 23 -2.76 -13.51 -2.50
CA PHE A 23 -3.88 -14.46 -2.53
C PHE A 23 -3.49 -15.79 -1.88
N LYS A 24 -2.24 -16.23 -2.00
CA LYS A 24 -1.75 -17.46 -1.36
C LYS A 24 -1.34 -17.25 0.10
N THR A 25 -0.68 -16.14 0.40
CA THR A 25 -0.10 -15.86 1.73
C THR A 25 -1.15 -15.41 2.74
N TYR A 26 -2.08 -14.56 2.30
CA TYR A 26 -3.09 -13.92 3.16
C TYR A 26 -4.52 -14.37 2.83
N GLY A 27 -4.80 -14.82 1.60
CA GLY A 27 -6.18 -15.18 1.22
C GLY A 27 -7.10 -13.97 1.36
N GLY A 28 -8.17 -14.07 2.14
CA GLY A 28 -9.03 -12.92 2.50
C GLY A 28 -8.69 -12.26 3.84
N ASP A 29 -7.65 -12.71 4.54
CA ASP A 29 -7.30 -12.21 5.88
C ASP A 29 -6.46 -10.93 5.79
N TYR A 30 -7.14 -9.82 5.47
CA TYR A 30 -6.50 -8.52 5.40
C TYR A 30 -5.94 -8.06 6.76
N LYS A 31 -6.51 -8.53 7.88
CA LYS A 31 -6.03 -8.14 9.22
C LYS A 31 -4.66 -8.73 9.51
N LYS A 32 -4.42 -9.98 9.14
CA LYS A 32 -3.08 -10.58 9.19
C LYS A 32 -2.09 -9.80 8.32
N PHE A 33 -2.48 -9.41 7.11
CA PHE A 33 -1.66 -8.54 6.27
C PHE A 33 -1.34 -7.21 6.96
N LEU A 34 -2.33 -6.50 7.50
CA LEU A 34 -2.14 -5.22 8.18
C LEU A 34 -1.23 -5.35 9.41
N ALA A 35 -1.34 -6.44 10.16
CA ALA A 35 -0.48 -6.72 11.32
C ALA A 35 1.01 -6.85 10.95
N GLU A 36 1.33 -7.24 9.71
CA GLU A 36 2.72 -7.32 9.21
C GLU A 36 3.13 -6.06 8.44
N PHE A 37 2.22 -5.48 7.68
CA PHE A 37 2.49 -4.34 6.81
C PHE A 37 2.65 -3.03 7.59
N ILE A 38 1.83 -2.79 8.62
CA ILE A 38 1.94 -1.56 9.44
C ILE A 38 3.33 -1.46 10.11
N PRO A 39 3.85 -2.49 10.82
CA PRO A 39 5.22 -2.45 11.35
C PRO A 39 6.29 -2.24 10.28
N TYR A 40 6.11 -2.85 9.09
CA TYR A 40 7.01 -2.61 7.96
C TYR A 40 7.03 -1.13 7.57
N LEU A 41 5.87 -0.47 7.45
CA LEU A 41 5.79 0.97 7.13
C LEU A 41 6.40 1.83 8.24
N GLU A 42 6.13 1.50 9.50
CA GLU A 42 6.69 2.20 10.66
C GLU A 42 8.23 2.17 10.66
N SER A 43 8.83 1.06 10.20
CA SER A 43 10.28 0.92 10.06
C SER A 43 10.92 1.78 8.97
N LYS A 44 10.14 2.31 8.01
CA LYS A 44 10.67 3.14 6.92
C LYS A 44 10.92 4.57 7.37
N PRO A 45 12.13 5.12 7.20
CA PRO A 45 12.43 6.50 7.59
C PRO A 45 11.61 7.49 6.75
N GLU A 46 11.29 8.65 7.31
CA GLU A 46 10.44 9.68 6.68
C GLU A 46 10.99 10.18 5.34
N ASP A 47 12.32 10.19 5.17
CA ASP A 47 12.98 10.63 3.94
C ASP A 47 12.77 9.70 2.73
N GLN A 48 12.29 8.46 2.98
CA GLN A 48 11.90 7.51 1.94
C GLN A 48 10.44 7.66 1.51
N TRP A 49 9.68 8.59 2.10
CA TRP A 49 8.29 8.83 1.76
C TRP A 49 8.13 10.00 0.80
N ILE A 50 7.11 9.94 -0.04
CA ILE A 50 6.73 11.03 -0.95
C ILE A 50 5.21 11.12 -1.11
N ASP A 51 4.72 12.34 -1.21
CA ASP A 51 3.42 12.72 -1.71
C ASP A 51 3.44 12.69 -3.25
N VAL A 52 2.40 12.17 -3.89
CA VAL A 52 2.26 11.92 -5.33
C VAL A 52 2.72 10.53 -5.79
N ILE A 53 1.75 9.73 -6.19
CA ILE A 53 1.89 8.35 -6.65
C ILE A 53 2.47 8.23 -8.08
N PHE A 54 2.15 9.18 -8.97
CA PHE A 54 2.28 9.00 -10.44
C PHE A 54 3.32 9.89 -11.13
N ALA A 55 3.93 10.84 -10.44
CA ALA A 55 4.86 11.79 -11.05
C ALA A 55 6.29 11.72 -10.48
N ASN A 56 6.57 10.75 -9.60
CA ASN A 56 7.85 10.68 -8.92
C ASN A 56 8.96 10.13 -9.83
N ALA A 57 9.94 10.97 -10.14
CA ALA A 57 11.17 10.55 -10.84
C ALA A 57 12.23 9.99 -9.89
N ASP A 58 12.17 10.34 -8.60
CA ASP A 58 13.10 9.87 -7.57
C ASP A 58 12.65 8.52 -7.00
N THR A 59 13.10 7.46 -7.64
CA THR A 59 12.81 6.08 -7.21
C THR A 59 13.37 5.69 -5.84
N SER A 60 14.16 6.57 -5.18
CA SER A 60 14.59 6.39 -3.78
C SER A 60 13.50 6.76 -2.76
N LYS A 61 12.37 7.29 -3.22
CA LYS A 61 11.20 7.62 -2.39
C LYS A 61 9.96 6.91 -2.89
N ARG A 62 9.02 6.64 -1.99
CA ARG A 62 7.82 5.84 -2.25
C ARG A 62 6.61 6.42 -1.53
N CYS A 63 5.47 6.39 -2.21
CA CYS A 63 4.18 6.52 -1.56
C CYS A 63 3.78 5.18 -0.92
N VAL A 64 2.64 5.14 -0.22
CA VAL A 64 2.13 3.91 0.41
C VAL A 64 2.00 2.72 -0.56
N ILE A 65 1.61 2.94 -1.81
CA ILE A 65 1.42 1.87 -2.81
C ILE A 65 2.77 1.28 -3.26
N TYR A 66 3.78 2.12 -3.48
CA TYR A 66 5.12 1.62 -3.79
C TYR A 66 5.80 0.98 -2.57
N HIS A 67 5.48 1.42 -1.35
CA HIS A 67 5.87 0.71 -0.14
C HIS A 67 5.19 -0.66 -0.04
N PHE A 68 3.92 -0.78 -0.43
CA PHE A 68 3.26 -2.08 -0.55
C PHE A 68 4.00 -2.99 -1.54
N LEU A 69 4.30 -2.51 -2.75
CA LEU A 69 5.08 -3.28 -3.74
C LEU A 69 6.45 -3.70 -3.18
N GLY A 70 7.12 -2.84 -2.41
CA GLY A 70 8.36 -3.19 -1.72
C GLY A 70 8.18 -4.27 -0.66
N PHE A 71 7.11 -4.19 0.13
CA PHE A 71 6.78 -5.17 1.15
C PHE A 71 6.56 -6.57 0.58
N VAL A 72 5.88 -6.66 -0.56
CA VAL A 72 5.56 -7.94 -1.22
C VAL A 72 6.62 -8.39 -2.23
N GLY A 73 7.77 -7.69 -2.31
CA GLY A 73 8.91 -8.06 -3.15
C GLY A 73 8.70 -7.83 -4.64
N GLN A 74 7.91 -6.83 -5.03
CA GLN A 74 7.58 -6.49 -6.42
C GLN A 74 8.14 -5.12 -6.86
N ASP A 75 9.04 -4.53 -6.07
CA ASP A 75 9.68 -3.25 -6.35
C ASP A 75 10.91 -3.37 -7.27
N HIS A 76 10.87 -4.30 -8.22
CA HIS A 76 11.96 -4.58 -9.14
C HIS A 76 11.47 -4.98 -10.55
N PRO A 77 12.25 -4.68 -11.61
CA PRO A 77 11.81 -4.85 -13.00
C PRO A 77 11.57 -6.31 -13.42
N ASN A 78 12.08 -7.29 -12.67
CA ASN A 78 11.92 -8.72 -12.96
C ASN A 78 10.75 -9.36 -12.19
N SER A 79 9.88 -8.56 -11.58
CA SER A 79 8.75 -9.09 -10.81
C SER A 79 7.79 -9.85 -11.71
N LYS A 80 7.31 -11.01 -11.24
CA LYS A 80 6.54 -11.95 -12.07
C LYS A 80 5.07 -12.00 -11.70
N ASN A 81 4.73 -11.67 -10.46
CA ASN A 81 3.37 -11.55 -10.00
C ASN A 81 2.84 -10.15 -10.35
N GLY A 82 1.66 -10.07 -10.96
CA GLY A 82 0.98 -8.81 -11.27
C GLY A 82 -0.22 -8.51 -10.36
N ASN A 83 -0.69 -9.50 -9.59
CA ASN A 83 -2.06 -9.49 -9.06
C ASN A 83 -2.16 -8.99 -7.61
N ASN A 84 -1.03 -8.68 -6.96
CA ASN A 84 -1.06 -8.19 -5.57
C ASN A 84 -1.73 -6.81 -5.45
N LEU A 85 -1.70 -5.99 -6.50
CA LEU A 85 -2.46 -4.74 -6.53
C LEU A 85 -3.97 -5.01 -6.54
N ASP A 86 -4.44 -5.95 -7.36
CA ASP A 86 -5.86 -6.38 -7.36
C ASP A 86 -6.26 -6.93 -5.98
N TRP A 87 -5.36 -7.70 -5.35
CA TRP A 87 -5.58 -8.19 -3.99
C TRP A 87 -5.74 -7.06 -2.99
N TYR A 88 -4.86 -6.05 -3.06
CA TYR A 88 -4.91 -4.89 -2.18
C TYR A 88 -6.20 -4.09 -2.37
N GLU A 89 -6.63 -3.89 -3.63
CA GLU A 89 -7.88 -3.21 -3.95
C GLU A 89 -9.12 -3.97 -3.49
N ALA A 90 -9.11 -5.30 -3.53
CA ALA A 90 -10.25 -6.09 -3.08
C ALA A 90 -10.34 -6.18 -1.55
N ASN A 91 -9.20 -6.29 -0.86
CA ASN A 91 -9.15 -6.70 0.55
C ASN A 91 -8.72 -5.59 1.52
N VAL A 92 -8.11 -4.50 1.05
CA VAL A 92 -7.56 -3.47 1.92
C VAL A 92 -8.18 -2.12 1.61
N CYS A 93 -7.90 -1.57 0.42
CA CYS A 93 -8.30 -0.22 0.05
C CYS A 93 -8.13 -0.01 -1.46
N PHE A 94 -9.05 0.73 -2.08
CA PHE A 94 -8.85 1.20 -3.46
C PHE A 94 -7.54 1.98 -3.58
N ILE A 95 -6.75 1.75 -4.64
CA ILE A 95 -5.43 2.39 -4.80
C ILE A 95 -5.57 3.92 -4.85
N GLN A 96 -6.63 4.42 -5.48
CA GLN A 96 -6.92 5.85 -5.55
C GLN A 96 -7.20 6.46 -4.17
N LEU A 97 -7.95 5.76 -3.30
CA LEU A 97 -8.18 6.22 -1.93
C LEU A 97 -6.87 6.19 -1.10
N ALA A 98 -6.13 5.08 -1.15
CA ALA A 98 -4.89 4.95 -0.38
C ALA A 98 -3.83 5.97 -0.81
N GLY A 99 -3.66 6.18 -2.13
CA GLY A 99 -2.65 7.06 -2.68
C GLY A 99 -3.11 8.51 -2.87
N CYS A 100 -4.17 8.74 -3.65
CA CYS A 100 -4.54 10.11 -4.03
C CYS A 100 -5.29 10.82 -2.91
N GLU A 101 -6.06 10.10 -2.10
CA GLU A 101 -6.84 10.73 -1.04
C GLU A 101 -6.04 10.78 0.28
N VAL A 102 -5.62 9.64 0.80
CA VAL A 102 -4.96 9.56 2.11
C VAL A 102 -3.48 10.00 2.04
N ASN A 103 -2.66 9.38 1.18
CA ASN A 103 -1.23 9.68 1.11
C ASN A 103 -0.98 11.14 0.70
N ASP A 104 -1.75 11.66 -0.26
CA ASP A 104 -1.58 13.02 -0.79
C ASP A 104 -2.36 14.10 -0.01
N ALA A 105 -2.92 13.76 1.16
CA ALA A 105 -3.61 14.67 2.09
C ALA A 105 -4.92 15.30 1.58
N ASN A 106 -5.59 14.69 0.59
CA ASN A 106 -6.89 15.17 0.11
C ASN A 106 -8.07 14.65 0.96
N HIS A 107 -7.89 13.58 1.74
CA HIS A 107 -8.92 13.06 2.63
C HIS A 107 -9.07 13.92 3.90
N PRO A 108 -10.27 14.44 4.23
CA PRO A 108 -10.46 15.40 5.33
C PRO A 108 -10.10 14.85 6.72
N ASP A 109 -10.28 13.54 6.94
CA ASP A 109 -9.97 12.91 8.24
C ASP A 109 -8.50 12.53 8.42
N TYR A 110 -7.68 12.60 7.36
CA TYR A 110 -6.27 12.18 7.38
C TYR A 110 -5.35 13.35 7.03
N GLN A 111 -5.24 14.29 7.96
CA GLN A 111 -4.49 15.55 7.81
C GLN A 111 -3.17 15.57 8.60
N GLN A 112 -2.62 14.39 8.92
CA GLN A 112 -1.30 14.30 9.56
C GLN A 112 -0.22 14.91 8.65
N ALA A 113 0.89 15.36 9.22
CA ALA A 113 1.87 16.19 8.54
C ALA A 113 2.57 15.49 7.36
N THR A 114 2.87 14.19 7.50
CA THR A 114 3.63 13.44 6.46
C THR A 114 2.79 12.35 5.80
N PRO A 115 3.10 11.96 4.55
CA PRO A 115 2.43 10.85 3.87
C PRO A 115 2.47 9.56 4.70
N LYS A 116 3.62 9.28 5.32
CA LYS A 116 3.80 8.15 6.26
C LYS A 116 2.74 8.15 7.36
N GLN A 117 2.61 9.27 8.06
CA GLN A 117 1.69 9.39 9.20
C GLN A 117 0.24 9.23 8.76
N ARG A 118 -0.16 9.83 7.62
CA ARG A 118 -1.51 9.71 7.07
C ARG A 118 -1.86 8.27 6.72
N SER A 119 -1.01 7.63 5.92
CA SER A 119 -1.22 6.25 5.49
C SER A 119 -1.22 5.25 6.65
N ILE A 120 -0.30 5.38 7.62
CA ILE A 120 -0.29 4.52 8.80
C ILE A 120 -1.53 4.77 9.68
N SER A 121 -1.97 6.01 9.83
CA SER A 121 -3.19 6.33 10.58
C SER A 121 -4.43 5.67 9.96
N TYR A 122 -4.58 5.76 8.64
CA TYR A 122 -5.67 5.09 7.91
C TYR A 122 -5.64 3.57 8.12
N LEU A 123 -4.48 2.94 7.91
CA LEU A 123 -4.36 1.48 8.04
C LEU A 123 -4.60 1.01 9.48
N LYS A 124 -4.22 1.79 10.49
CA LYS A 124 -4.55 1.50 11.90
C LYS A 124 -6.05 1.64 12.18
N ASN A 125 -6.71 2.65 11.60
CA ASN A 125 -8.16 2.80 11.72
C ASN A 125 -8.90 1.65 11.01
N LEU A 126 -8.43 1.21 9.84
CA LEU A 126 -8.93 0.03 9.15
C LEU A 126 -8.76 -1.24 9.98
N LEU A 127 -7.57 -1.48 10.56
CA LEU A 127 -7.34 -2.62 11.45
C LEU A 127 -8.26 -2.59 12.69
N ALA A 128 -8.56 -1.40 13.21
CA ALA A 128 -9.49 -1.21 14.33
C ALA A 128 -10.98 -1.29 13.94
N GLY A 129 -11.30 -1.49 12.66
CA GLY A 129 -12.68 -1.54 12.15
C GLY A 129 -13.40 -0.19 12.12
N LYS A 130 -12.65 0.93 12.10
CA LYS A 130 -13.21 2.28 11.94
C LYS A 130 -13.37 2.67 10.47
N GLU A 131 -12.50 2.14 9.62
CA GLU A 131 -12.64 2.21 8.17
C GLU A 131 -13.18 0.87 7.64
N LEU A 132 -13.78 0.92 6.45
CA LEU A 132 -14.30 -0.26 5.77
C LEU A 132 -13.40 -0.61 4.59
N THR A 133 -13.14 -1.89 4.42
CA THR A 133 -12.55 -2.44 3.18
C THR A 133 -13.53 -2.25 2.01
N PRO A 134 -13.05 -2.30 0.77
CA PRO A 134 -13.91 -2.27 -0.42
C PRO A 134 -15.02 -3.33 -0.43
N THR A 135 -14.74 -4.53 0.06
CA THR A 135 -15.75 -5.58 0.20
C THR A 135 -16.80 -5.22 1.26
N GLU A 136 -16.38 -4.73 2.43
CA GLU A 136 -17.31 -4.31 3.49
C GLU A 136 -18.17 -3.09 3.05
N LEU A 137 -17.62 -2.17 2.25
CA LEU A 137 -18.37 -1.07 1.63
C LEU A 137 -19.45 -1.58 0.67
N LEU A 138 -19.11 -2.58 -0.16
CA LEU A 138 -20.08 -3.19 -1.08
C LEU A 138 -21.18 -3.92 -0.31
N ASP A 139 -20.85 -4.72 0.70
CA ASP A 139 -21.82 -5.43 1.54
C ASP A 139 -22.79 -4.46 2.22
N ARG A 140 -22.24 -3.35 2.75
CA ARG A 140 -23.06 -2.28 3.31
C ARG A 140 -24.00 -1.66 2.27
N PHE A 141 -23.51 -1.31 1.09
CA PHE A 141 -24.34 -0.76 0.03
C PHE A 141 -25.45 -1.71 -0.44
N MET A 142 -25.13 -3.00 -0.54
CA MET A 142 -26.09 -4.02 -0.96
C MET A 142 -27.14 -4.27 0.12
N SER A 143 -26.78 -4.22 1.40
CA SER A 143 -27.73 -4.37 2.51
C SER A 143 -28.65 -3.15 2.69
N GLU A 144 -28.16 -1.93 2.46
CA GLU A 144 -28.95 -0.69 2.52
C GLU A 144 -30.02 -0.60 1.42
N LYS A 145 -29.85 -1.31 0.30
CA LYS A 145 -30.78 -1.33 -0.84
C LYS A 145 -31.91 -2.35 -0.75
N VAL A 146 -31.96 -3.17 0.31
CA VAL A 146 -32.99 -4.22 0.51
C VAL A 146 -34.13 -3.71 1.43
N VAL A 147 -34.30 -2.38 1.56
CA VAL A 147 -35.38 -1.75 2.33
C VAL A 147 -36.37 -1.05 1.41
#